data_AF-A0A6P0X561-F1
#
_entry.id   AF-A0A6P0X561-F1
#
_cell.length_a   1.000
_cell.length_b   1.000
_cell.length_c   1.000
_cell.angle_alpha   90.00
_cell.angle_beta   90.00
_cell.angle_gamma   90.00
#
_symmetry.space_group_name_H-M   'P 1'
#
loop_
_entity.id
_entity.type
_entity.pdbx_description
1 polymer ?
#
loop_
_entity_poly.entity_id
_entity_poly.type
_entity_poly.pdbx_seq_one_letter_code
_entity_poly.pdbx_strand_id
1 'polypeptide(L)'
;SKTAWVNLDEGSEIGRATMYAGIVDLPSGPEGEIDQDTGAYPYQQFLYLAKANQKEYDYVTYDNWNVRGAYDAQKNPNGSQSFATAKSNNLSIIKNQHNYPPIWDTQCPPSSDFLWTHNCVELPNNTIELKSAWRHLNSGEEQTFHTAPVRFYSPTDQNGNVCYNQVDDGWGMAALHIIQKTPSAPYFTFTTFSQIDNIVTEDGSLVENENGVIIANQNLNPTTPTIQSVTPGTPFSDSSIVYEVPAQDQNTNQLFHPHGSQGNPPVGIRPTGTPANHNPTDKSLYYRNTPATEQYGVALAGNLPQFPISVNKRQNQIPEVVAAVNALAHDQIQRYNMANHVQNSPWLNYKLVNVQYKPVDKAPGTRYQTPSNMDEPDAGSYYLSNEVVETDYNLQFFSGKFGPSGTVTDYPSKIDQQNGLGAPGIKGEYWNVFHSNKQYFSGQGFNTGGCIGCHGVAANVGTDFSFILNGAGSDLKPEAVGDTERPLQRFIQLFKSLGLSD
;
A
#
# COMPACT_ATOMS: atom_id res chain seq x y z
N SER A 1 -13.74 -26.03 -13.41
CA SER A 1 -13.33 -24.83 -12.68
C SER A 1 -14.19 -23.66 -13.10
N LYS A 2 -14.68 -22.88 -12.13
CA LYS A 2 -15.38 -21.60 -12.36
C LYS A 2 -14.35 -20.54 -12.79
N THR A 3 -14.75 -19.53 -13.55
CA THR A 3 -13.84 -18.42 -13.89
C THR A 3 -13.37 -17.71 -12.62
N ALA A 4 -12.07 -17.75 -12.34
CA ALA A 4 -11.45 -17.00 -11.27
C ALA A 4 -11.31 -15.53 -11.66
N TRP A 5 -12.24 -14.71 -11.18
CA TRP A 5 -12.18 -13.26 -11.35
C TRP A 5 -11.23 -12.60 -10.36
N VAL A 6 -10.86 -13.29 -9.28
CA VAL A 6 -9.83 -12.84 -8.35
C VAL A 6 -8.47 -13.32 -8.86
N ASN A 7 -7.70 -12.39 -9.43
CA ASN A 7 -6.37 -12.66 -9.98
C ASN A 7 -5.31 -12.19 -8.98
N LEU A 8 -4.77 -13.11 -8.19
CA LEU A 8 -3.78 -12.82 -7.16
C LEU A 8 -2.40 -12.78 -7.82
N ASP A 9 -2.06 -11.63 -8.40
CA ASP A 9 -0.84 -11.39 -9.19
C ASP A 9 0.26 -10.65 -8.44
N GLU A 10 0.06 -10.37 -7.15
CA GLU A 10 1.04 -9.77 -6.26
C GLU A 10 1.33 -10.74 -5.09
N GLY A 11 2.60 -11.10 -4.90
CA GLY A 11 3.08 -11.91 -3.78
C GLY A 11 3.66 -11.08 -2.63
N SER A 12 3.85 -9.78 -2.85
CA SER A 12 4.33 -8.86 -1.84
C SER A 12 3.49 -7.59 -1.81
N GLU A 13 3.49 -6.91 -0.68
CA GLU A 13 2.85 -5.61 -0.56
C GLU A 13 3.73 -4.56 -1.24
N ILE A 14 3.37 -4.20 -2.47
CA ILE A 14 4.03 -3.16 -3.28
C ILE A 14 5.56 -3.37 -3.41
N GLY A 15 6.02 -4.63 -3.39
CA GLY A 15 7.45 -4.95 -3.47
C GLY A 15 8.24 -4.77 -2.17
N ARG A 16 7.61 -4.50 -1.02
CA ARG A 16 8.32 -4.13 0.23
C ARG A 16 8.33 -5.19 1.31
N ALA A 17 7.21 -5.88 1.52
CA ALA A 17 7.11 -6.94 2.51
C ALA A 17 6.22 -8.09 2.03
N THR A 18 6.49 -9.28 2.55
CA THR A 18 5.61 -10.44 2.47
C THR A 18 4.92 -10.61 3.82
N MET A 19 3.59 -10.71 3.79
CA MET A 19 2.75 -10.92 4.96
C MET A 19 2.37 -12.39 5.08
N TYR A 20 2.25 -12.85 6.33
CA TYR A 20 1.90 -14.21 6.67
C TYR A 20 0.83 -14.24 7.76
N ALA A 21 -0.14 -15.14 7.62
CA ALA A 21 -1.27 -15.22 8.54
C ALA A 21 -0.95 -15.93 9.86
N GLY A 22 0.08 -16.80 9.89
CA GLY A 22 0.47 -17.60 11.07
C GLY A 22 -0.55 -18.68 11.47
N ILE A 23 -1.83 -18.30 11.58
CA ILE A 23 -2.98 -19.13 11.98
C ILE A 23 -3.35 -20.25 11.00
N VAL A 24 -2.83 -20.21 9.76
CA VAL A 24 -3.17 -21.21 8.73
C VAL A 24 -2.42 -22.52 8.96
N ASP A 25 -3.18 -23.62 9.03
CA ASP A 25 -2.70 -24.98 9.15
C ASP A 25 -1.91 -25.38 7.91
N LEU A 26 -0.74 -25.97 8.12
CA LEU A 26 0.12 -26.45 7.05
C LEU A 26 -0.31 -27.85 6.59
N PRO A 27 -0.28 -28.16 5.27
CA PRO A 27 -0.57 -29.50 4.78
C PRO A 27 0.37 -30.53 5.41
N SER A 28 -0.17 -31.66 5.88
CA SER A 28 0.63 -32.77 6.41
C SER A 28 1.36 -33.50 5.25
N GLY A 29 2.59 -33.10 4.95
CA GLY A 29 3.50 -33.77 4.00
C GLY A 29 4.61 -34.57 4.71
N PRO A 30 5.23 -35.57 4.06
CA PRO A 30 6.34 -36.31 4.64
C PRO A 30 7.51 -35.34 4.89
N GLU A 31 8.08 -35.39 6.10
CA GLU A 31 9.19 -34.56 6.59
C GLU A 31 10.13 -34.06 5.46
N GLY A 32 9.93 -32.82 5.07
CA GLY A 32 10.67 -32.18 3.99
C GLY A 32 10.47 -30.69 4.08
N GLU A 33 11.37 -30.04 4.83
CA GLU A 33 11.64 -28.59 4.84
C GLU A 33 10.42 -27.73 4.47
N ILE A 34 9.45 -27.61 5.39
CA ILE A 34 8.79 -26.32 5.53
C ILE A 34 9.94 -25.39 5.82
N ASP A 35 10.35 -24.61 4.82
CA ASP A 35 11.30 -23.55 5.04
C ASP A 35 10.65 -22.61 6.07
N GLN A 36 11.06 -22.79 7.32
CA GLN A 36 10.56 -22.04 8.46
C GLN A 36 10.83 -20.55 8.29
N ASP A 37 11.69 -20.17 7.33
CA ASP A 37 11.90 -18.79 6.96
C ASP A 37 10.73 -18.24 6.10
N THR A 38 10.23 -18.97 5.10
CA THR A 38 9.34 -18.38 4.07
C THR A 38 7.86 -18.68 4.22
N GLY A 39 7.44 -19.47 5.22
CA GLY A 39 6.07 -19.99 5.31
C GLY A 39 5.75 -20.92 4.13
N ALA A 40 4.83 -21.87 4.29
CA ALA A 40 4.51 -22.73 3.15
C ALA A 40 3.67 -21.93 2.13
N TYR A 41 4.31 -21.38 1.09
CA TYR A 41 3.59 -20.82 -0.04
C TYR A 41 2.71 -21.91 -0.71
N PRO A 42 1.46 -21.60 -1.12
CA PRO A 42 0.76 -20.31 -0.95
C PRO A 42 -0.06 -20.23 0.35
N TYR A 43 -0.01 -21.24 1.22
CA TYR A 43 -0.95 -21.43 2.32
C TYR A 43 -0.89 -20.34 3.40
N GLN A 44 0.29 -20.06 3.95
CA GLN A 44 0.42 -19.07 5.02
C GLN A 44 0.58 -17.63 4.51
N GLN A 45 0.90 -17.44 3.23
CA GLN A 45 1.19 -16.13 2.65
C GLN A 45 -0.09 -15.43 2.20
N PHE A 46 -0.18 -14.12 2.46
CA PHE A 46 -1.20 -13.30 1.82
C PHE A 46 -0.78 -12.97 0.38
N LEU A 47 -1.73 -13.09 -0.55
CA LEU A 47 -1.57 -12.70 -1.94
C LEU A 47 -2.55 -11.57 -2.27
N TYR A 48 -2.16 -10.71 -3.20
CA TYR A 48 -2.89 -9.47 -3.48
C TYR A 48 -3.38 -9.39 -4.90
N LEU A 49 -4.41 -8.57 -5.06
CA LEU A 49 -4.99 -8.15 -6.32
C LEU A 49 -5.17 -6.64 -6.27
N ALA A 50 -4.73 -5.94 -7.32
CA ALA A 50 -5.13 -4.56 -7.61
C ALA A 50 -6.07 -4.51 -8.82
N LYS A 51 -7.11 -3.68 -8.77
CA LYS A 51 -8.06 -3.47 -9.88
C LYS A 51 -8.53 -2.04 -9.96
N ALA A 52 -8.94 -1.66 -11.16
CA ALA A 52 -9.73 -0.47 -11.41
C ALA A 52 -11.11 -0.82 -11.96
N ASN A 53 -12.06 0.09 -11.83
CA ASN A 53 -13.40 -0.07 -12.41
C ASN A 53 -13.43 0.26 -13.91
N GLN A 54 -14.57 -0.02 -14.55
CA GLN A 54 -14.79 0.28 -15.98
C GLN A 54 -14.53 1.76 -16.32
N LYS A 55 -14.77 2.68 -15.38
CA LYS A 55 -14.63 4.12 -15.61
C LYS A 55 -13.17 4.51 -15.87
N GLU A 56 -12.25 3.98 -15.07
CA GLU A 56 -10.82 4.15 -15.28
C GLU A 56 -10.31 3.40 -16.51
N TYR A 57 -10.79 2.17 -16.74
CA TYR A 57 -10.47 1.44 -17.96
C TYR A 57 -10.87 2.23 -19.21
N ASP A 58 -12.08 2.79 -19.24
CA ASP A 58 -12.56 3.63 -20.33
C ASP A 58 -11.67 4.86 -20.46
N TYR A 59 -11.31 5.54 -19.37
CA TYR A 59 -10.37 6.66 -19.40
C TYR A 59 -9.03 6.27 -20.03
N VAL A 60 -8.42 5.17 -19.58
CA VAL A 60 -7.11 4.71 -20.07
C VAL A 60 -7.16 4.31 -21.54
N THR A 61 -8.23 3.64 -21.96
CA THR A 61 -8.37 3.09 -23.32
C THR A 61 -8.90 4.08 -24.34
N TYR A 62 -9.83 4.95 -23.94
CA TYR A 62 -10.47 5.95 -24.78
C TYR A 62 -9.50 7.07 -25.16
N ASP A 63 -8.74 7.57 -24.19
CA ASP A 63 -7.71 8.61 -24.40
C ASP A 63 -6.47 8.07 -25.12
N ASN A 64 -6.46 6.79 -25.46
CA ASN A 64 -5.43 6.16 -26.27
C ASN A 64 -4.02 6.24 -25.69
N TRP A 65 -3.91 6.37 -24.36
CA TRP A 65 -2.64 6.52 -23.66
C TRP A 65 -1.60 5.43 -24.04
N ASN A 66 -2.06 4.21 -24.39
CA ASN A 66 -1.20 3.05 -24.70
C ASN A 66 -1.42 2.33 -26.04
N VAL A 67 -2.38 2.71 -26.91
CA VAL A 67 -2.75 1.83 -28.07
C VAL A 67 -2.40 2.42 -29.45
N ARG A 68 -2.05 3.70 -29.56
CA ARG A 68 -1.77 4.36 -30.86
C ARG A 68 -0.39 4.98 -31.05
N GLY A 69 0.52 4.86 -30.08
CA GLY A 69 1.90 5.34 -30.25
C GLY A 69 2.64 4.72 -31.43
N ALA A 70 2.35 3.45 -31.76
CA ALA A 70 2.96 2.76 -32.91
C ALA A 70 2.07 2.70 -34.16
N TYR A 71 0.73 2.72 -34.02
CA TYR A 71 -0.19 2.52 -35.16
C TYR A 71 -0.71 3.83 -35.79
N ASP A 72 -0.67 4.97 -35.07
CA ASP A 72 -1.33 6.20 -35.50
C ASP A 72 -0.40 7.40 -35.71
N ALA A 73 0.90 7.23 -35.43
CA ALA A 73 1.94 8.16 -35.85
C ALA A 73 1.94 8.41 -37.39
N GLN A 74 1.27 7.56 -38.16
CA GLN A 74 1.08 7.71 -39.61
C GLN A 74 -0.22 8.40 -40.04
N LYS A 75 -1.22 8.59 -39.15
CA LYS A 75 -2.57 9.04 -39.58
C LYS A 75 -3.09 10.31 -38.92
N ASN A 76 -2.54 10.75 -37.79
CA ASN A 76 -2.92 12.04 -37.21
C ASN A 76 -1.74 12.74 -36.51
N PRO A 77 -0.97 13.58 -37.22
CA PRO A 77 0.18 14.27 -36.63
C PRO A 77 -0.17 15.30 -35.54
N ASN A 78 -1.46 15.62 -35.30
CA ASN A 78 -1.89 16.70 -34.40
C ASN A 78 -2.96 16.29 -33.35
N GLY A 79 -3.23 15.00 -33.11
CA GLY A 79 -4.52 14.58 -32.51
C GLY A 79 -4.58 14.02 -31.09
N SER A 80 -3.47 13.65 -30.43
CA SER A 80 -3.50 13.23 -29.02
C SER A 80 -2.12 13.43 -28.40
N GLN A 81 -2.04 14.05 -27.22
CA GLN A 81 -0.81 14.11 -26.44
C GLN A 81 -0.51 12.73 -25.86
N SER A 82 0.76 12.31 -25.84
CA SER A 82 1.15 11.06 -25.21
C SER A 82 0.97 11.12 -23.69
N PHE A 83 0.79 9.97 -23.03
CA PHE A 83 0.71 9.86 -21.56
C PHE A 83 1.88 10.50 -20.84
N ALA A 84 3.08 10.33 -21.38
CA ALA A 84 4.27 11.00 -20.88
C ALA A 84 4.14 12.54 -20.90
N THR A 85 3.49 13.11 -21.92
CA THR A 85 3.31 14.56 -22.04
C THR A 85 2.29 15.08 -21.03
N ALA A 86 1.13 14.44 -20.90
CA ALA A 86 0.14 14.86 -19.92
C ALA A 86 0.62 14.68 -18.47
N LYS A 87 1.35 13.58 -18.19
CA LYS A 87 2.06 13.39 -16.91
C LYS A 87 3.06 14.52 -16.66
N SER A 88 3.80 14.94 -17.67
CA SER A 88 4.74 16.08 -17.61
C SER A 88 4.03 17.42 -17.40
N ASN A 89 2.83 17.60 -17.93
CA ASN A 89 2.03 18.80 -17.71
C ASN A 89 1.53 18.88 -16.27
N ASN A 90 1.01 17.78 -15.71
CA ASN A 90 0.67 17.69 -14.28
C ASN A 90 1.87 18.03 -13.40
N LEU A 91 3.02 17.41 -13.69
CA LEU A 91 4.27 17.70 -13.01
C LEU A 91 4.63 19.19 -13.07
N SER A 92 4.46 19.83 -14.22
CA SER A 92 4.75 21.26 -14.40
C SER A 92 3.80 22.14 -13.59
N ILE A 93 2.52 21.76 -13.45
CA ILE A 93 1.56 22.46 -12.59
C ILE A 93 1.97 22.36 -11.12
N ILE A 94 2.27 21.14 -10.64
CA ILE A 94 2.71 20.91 -9.27
C ILE A 94 3.98 21.73 -8.98
N LYS A 95 4.99 21.64 -9.85
CA LYS A 95 6.29 22.34 -9.70
C LYS A 95 6.16 23.86 -9.67
N ASN A 96 5.41 24.42 -10.61
CA ASN A 96 5.40 25.88 -10.82
C ASN A 96 4.32 26.59 -9.99
N GLN A 97 3.31 25.85 -9.53
CA GLN A 97 2.10 26.45 -8.98
C GLN A 97 1.73 25.91 -7.60
N HIS A 98 2.46 24.91 -7.09
CA HIS A 98 2.20 24.26 -5.80
C HIS A 98 0.72 23.90 -5.65
N ASN A 99 0.15 23.32 -6.71
CA ASN A 99 -1.28 23.06 -6.79
C ASN A 99 -1.51 21.71 -7.45
N TYR A 100 -2.49 20.98 -6.93
CA TYR A 100 -3.04 19.84 -7.63
C TYR A 100 -3.91 20.35 -8.80
N PRO A 101 -3.86 19.77 -10.02
CA PRO A 101 -4.70 20.22 -11.13
C PRO A 101 -6.17 20.23 -10.70
N PRO A 102 -6.87 21.39 -10.73
CA PRO A 102 -8.31 21.42 -10.53
C PRO A 102 -9.01 20.71 -11.70
N ILE A 103 -10.17 20.10 -11.41
CA ILE A 103 -11.04 19.43 -12.40
C ILE A 103 -11.46 20.36 -13.58
N TRP A 104 -11.16 21.66 -13.51
CA TRP A 104 -11.64 22.69 -14.45
C TRP A 104 -10.66 23.85 -14.67
N ASP A 105 -9.36 23.71 -14.41
CA ASP A 105 -8.42 24.80 -14.69
C ASP A 105 -8.24 25.01 -16.21
N THR A 106 -8.29 26.27 -16.64
CA THR A 106 -7.88 26.75 -17.96
C THR A 106 -6.48 26.30 -18.42
N GLN A 107 -5.65 25.82 -17.49
CA GLN A 107 -4.31 25.26 -17.76
C GLN A 107 -4.32 23.75 -18.06
N CYS A 108 -5.37 23.05 -17.63
CA CYS A 108 -5.75 21.72 -18.11
C CYS A 108 -7.11 21.83 -18.80
N PRO A 109 -7.26 22.69 -19.83
CA PRO A 109 -8.59 22.99 -20.34
C PRO A 109 -9.23 21.70 -20.85
N PRO A 110 -10.51 21.42 -20.52
CA PRO A 110 -11.25 20.40 -21.23
C PRO A 110 -11.17 20.80 -22.70
N SER A 111 -10.82 19.84 -23.57
CA SER A 111 -10.89 20.10 -25.00
C SER A 111 -12.31 20.60 -25.29
N SER A 112 -12.42 21.85 -25.78
CA SER A 112 -13.70 22.47 -26.12
C SER A 112 -14.39 21.77 -27.28
N ASP A 113 -13.70 20.81 -27.90
CA ASP A 113 -14.29 19.80 -28.75
C ASP A 113 -14.65 18.58 -27.90
N PHE A 114 -15.84 18.04 -28.15
CA PHE A 114 -16.36 16.74 -27.68
C PHE A 114 -15.49 15.53 -28.09
N LEU A 115 -14.24 15.79 -28.50
CA LEU A 115 -13.16 14.92 -28.91
C LEU A 115 -12.01 15.08 -27.90
N TRP A 116 -12.21 14.49 -26.74
CA TRP A 116 -11.26 14.05 -25.72
C TRP A 116 -9.76 14.18 -26.05
N THR A 117 -9.21 15.38 -25.87
CA THR A 117 -7.75 15.58 -25.81
C THR A 117 -7.41 16.11 -24.43
N HIS A 118 -7.14 15.20 -23.48
CA HIS A 118 -6.73 15.58 -22.14
C HIS A 118 -5.26 16.04 -22.15
N ASN A 119 -5.03 17.29 -21.77
CA ASN A 119 -3.68 17.87 -21.64
C ASN A 119 -3.01 17.48 -20.32
N CYS A 120 -3.72 16.82 -19.41
CA CYS A 120 -3.30 16.49 -18.06
C CYS A 120 -3.81 15.10 -17.70
N VAL A 121 -3.15 14.40 -16.77
CA VAL A 121 -3.69 13.13 -16.25
C VAL A 121 -4.70 13.47 -15.17
N GLU A 122 -5.98 13.20 -15.42
CA GLU A 122 -7.05 13.46 -14.48
C GLU A 122 -8.13 12.40 -14.63
N LEU A 123 -8.11 11.43 -13.71
CA LEU A 123 -9.13 10.41 -13.58
C LEU A 123 -10.49 11.09 -13.32
N PRO A 124 -11.56 10.62 -13.99
CA PRO A 124 -12.88 11.19 -13.82
C PRO A 124 -13.49 10.86 -12.45
N ASN A 125 -14.51 11.64 -12.06
CA ASN A 125 -15.35 11.27 -10.91
C ASN A 125 -15.95 9.88 -11.09
N ASN A 126 -16.06 9.15 -9.98
CA ASN A 126 -16.44 7.75 -9.90
C ASN A 126 -15.40 6.76 -10.45
N THR A 127 -14.17 7.19 -10.72
CA THR A 127 -13.04 6.26 -10.78
C THR A 127 -12.88 5.58 -9.43
N ILE A 128 -12.74 4.26 -9.47
CA ILE A 128 -12.53 3.40 -8.29
C ILE A 128 -11.34 2.51 -8.57
N GLU A 129 -10.35 2.57 -7.68
CA GLU A 129 -9.28 1.59 -7.55
C GLU A 129 -9.53 0.74 -6.30
N LEU A 130 -9.15 -0.52 -6.38
CA LEU A 130 -9.35 -1.53 -5.36
C LEU A 130 -8.05 -2.28 -5.17
N LYS A 131 -7.69 -2.55 -3.92
CA LYS A 131 -6.65 -3.52 -3.60
C LYS A 131 -7.17 -4.46 -2.53
N SER A 132 -6.92 -5.76 -2.68
CA SER A 132 -7.42 -6.76 -1.73
C SER A 132 -6.36 -7.79 -1.40
N ALA A 133 -6.31 -8.21 -0.14
CA ALA A 133 -5.45 -9.28 0.36
C ALA A 133 -6.27 -10.55 0.56
N TRP A 134 -5.71 -11.69 0.20
CA TRP A 134 -6.34 -12.99 0.26
C TRP A 134 -5.40 -14.00 0.88
N ARG A 135 -5.92 -14.90 1.71
CA ARG A 135 -5.17 -16.05 2.26
C ARG A 135 -5.92 -17.35 2.06
N HIS A 136 -5.19 -18.45 2.17
CA HIS A 136 -5.80 -19.76 2.33
C HIS A 136 -6.54 -19.84 3.66
N LEU A 137 -7.62 -20.62 3.68
CA LEU A 137 -8.49 -20.83 4.83
C LEU A 137 -8.25 -22.21 5.45
N ASN A 138 -8.34 -22.29 6.77
CA ASN A 138 -8.51 -23.53 7.49
C ASN A 138 -9.93 -24.05 7.30
N SER A 139 -10.10 -25.36 7.49
CA SER A 139 -11.42 -25.98 7.40
C SER A 139 -12.38 -25.35 8.41
N GLY A 140 -13.52 -24.86 7.94
CA GLY A 140 -14.56 -24.23 8.76
C GLY A 140 -14.53 -22.70 8.77
N GLU A 141 -13.44 -22.06 8.32
CA GLU A 141 -13.35 -20.60 8.20
C GLU A 141 -14.19 -20.05 7.03
N GLU A 142 -14.63 -20.89 6.08
CA GLU A 142 -15.35 -20.44 4.88
C GLU A 142 -16.69 -19.75 5.19
N GLN A 143 -17.21 -19.92 6.40
CA GLN A 143 -18.44 -19.26 6.86
C GLN A 143 -18.19 -17.82 7.36
N THR A 144 -16.96 -17.49 7.75
CA THR A 144 -16.61 -16.17 8.29
C THR A 144 -16.00 -15.25 7.25
N PHE A 145 -15.43 -15.81 6.17
CA PHE A 145 -14.79 -15.06 5.10
C PHE A 145 -15.68 -14.89 3.86
N HIS A 146 -15.47 -13.79 3.14
CA HIS A 146 -15.88 -13.70 1.74
C HIS A 146 -14.94 -14.57 0.89
N THR A 147 -15.50 -15.63 0.29
CA THR A 147 -14.75 -16.57 -0.55
C THR A 147 -15.08 -16.38 -2.03
N ALA A 148 -14.09 -16.57 -2.90
CA ALA A 148 -14.28 -16.58 -4.36
C ALA A 148 -13.26 -17.52 -5.03
N PRO A 149 -13.54 -18.02 -6.26
CA PRO A 149 -12.52 -18.68 -7.06
C PRO A 149 -11.34 -17.74 -7.32
N VAL A 150 -10.13 -18.20 -7.03
CA VAL A 150 -8.90 -17.41 -7.19
C VAL A 150 -7.97 -18.04 -8.22
N ARG A 151 -7.15 -17.18 -8.84
CA ARG A 151 -5.99 -17.55 -9.64
C ARG A 151 -4.76 -16.98 -8.97
N PHE A 152 -3.70 -17.76 -8.84
CA PHE A 152 -2.40 -17.32 -8.32
C PHE A 152 -1.25 -17.96 -9.10
N TYR A 153 -0.03 -17.45 -8.93
CA TYR A 153 1.09 -17.74 -9.83
C TYR A 153 2.29 -18.33 -9.10
N SER A 154 2.75 -19.51 -9.53
CA SER A 154 3.88 -20.22 -8.93
C SER A 154 5.16 -20.02 -9.76
N PRO A 155 6.35 -20.26 -9.17
CA PRO A 155 7.61 -20.27 -9.91
C PRO A 155 7.56 -21.24 -11.08
N THR A 156 8.48 -21.01 -12.01
CA THR A 156 8.44 -21.53 -13.36
C THR A 156 8.36 -23.04 -13.49
N ASP A 157 7.72 -23.54 -14.55
CA ASP A 157 7.88 -24.94 -14.99
C ASP A 157 9.37 -25.27 -15.26
N GLN A 158 9.66 -26.54 -15.60
CA GLN A 158 11.02 -27.00 -15.94
C GLN A 158 11.68 -26.20 -17.09
N ASN A 159 10.94 -25.35 -17.80
CA ASN A 159 11.39 -24.54 -18.93
C ASN A 159 11.46 -23.04 -18.62
N GLY A 160 11.22 -22.59 -17.40
CA GLY A 160 11.29 -21.16 -17.06
C GLY A 160 10.01 -20.37 -17.36
N ASN A 161 8.86 -21.01 -17.58
CA ASN A 161 7.58 -20.31 -17.79
C ASN A 161 6.78 -20.16 -16.49
N VAL A 162 6.26 -18.96 -16.20
CA VAL A 162 5.34 -18.73 -15.07
C VAL A 162 4.10 -19.61 -15.22
N CYS A 163 3.81 -20.43 -14.20
CA CYS A 163 2.59 -21.23 -14.14
C CYS A 163 1.52 -20.51 -13.33
N TYR A 164 0.25 -20.72 -13.68
CA TYR A 164 -0.87 -20.29 -12.85
C TYR A 164 -1.64 -21.48 -12.32
N ASN A 165 -2.12 -21.34 -11.09
CA ASN A 165 -3.02 -22.26 -10.42
C ASN A 165 -4.37 -21.57 -10.31
N GLN A 166 -5.45 -22.30 -10.61
CA GLN A 166 -6.81 -21.81 -10.47
C GLN A 166 -7.54 -22.75 -9.52
N VAL A 167 -8.04 -22.21 -8.43
CA VAL A 167 -8.73 -22.96 -7.37
C VAL A 167 -10.13 -22.37 -7.17
N ASP A 168 -11.11 -23.24 -7.01
CA ASP A 168 -12.53 -22.84 -6.93
C ASP A 168 -12.96 -22.48 -5.49
N ASP A 169 -12.19 -22.90 -4.49
CA ASP A 169 -12.45 -22.79 -3.05
C ASP A 169 -11.16 -22.71 -2.21
N GLY A 170 -11.30 -22.61 -0.88
CA GLY A 170 -10.19 -22.60 0.08
C GLY A 170 -9.52 -21.24 0.31
N TRP A 171 -10.01 -20.16 -0.31
CA TRP A 171 -9.45 -18.82 -0.18
C TRP A 171 -10.49 -17.81 0.30
N GLY A 172 -10.06 -16.90 1.19
CA GLY A 172 -10.88 -15.84 1.74
C GLY A 172 -10.21 -14.48 1.68
N MET A 173 -11.00 -13.43 1.45
CA MET A 173 -10.53 -12.05 1.47
C MET A 173 -10.22 -11.63 2.91
N ALA A 174 -8.99 -11.22 3.18
CA ALA A 174 -8.56 -10.80 4.52
C ALA A 174 -8.64 -9.29 4.71
N ALA A 175 -8.39 -8.49 3.66
CA ALA A 175 -8.48 -7.04 3.74
C ALA A 175 -8.81 -6.43 2.36
N LEU A 176 -9.32 -5.20 2.37
CA LEU A 176 -9.78 -4.49 1.17
C LEU A 176 -9.53 -2.99 1.31
N HIS A 177 -8.86 -2.40 0.33
CA HIS A 177 -8.87 -0.97 0.05
C HIS A 177 -9.88 -0.67 -1.05
N ILE A 178 -10.71 0.35 -0.81
CA ILE A 178 -11.52 1.00 -1.84
C ILE A 178 -11.07 2.45 -1.91
N ILE A 179 -10.63 2.86 -3.08
CA ILE A 179 -10.04 4.17 -3.37
C ILE A 179 -10.93 4.79 -4.43
N GLN A 180 -11.69 5.83 -4.08
CA GLN A 180 -12.70 6.40 -4.98
C GLN A 180 -12.52 7.90 -5.17
N LYS A 181 -12.51 8.35 -6.43
CA LYS A 181 -12.59 9.77 -6.75
C LYS A 181 -14.04 10.23 -6.71
N THR A 182 -14.33 11.22 -5.87
CA THR A 182 -15.67 11.77 -5.70
C THR A 182 -15.68 13.25 -6.06
N PRO A 183 -16.84 13.83 -6.44
CA PRO A 183 -16.94 15.25 -6.74
C PRO A 183 -16.49 16.17 -5.60
N SER A 184 -16.55 15.70 -4.34
CA SER A 184 -16.20 16.44 -3.14
C SER A 184 -14.77 16.18 -2.64
N ALA A 185 -14.06 15.17 -3.16
CA ALA A 185 -12.72 14.79 -2.72
C ALA A 185 -11.78 14.64 -3.94
N PRO A 186 -11.04 15.70 -4.31
CA PRO A 186 -10.18 15.68 -5.49
C PRO A 186 -8.94 14.78 -5.34
N TYR A 187 -8.55 14.39 -4.12
CA TYR A 187 -7.38 13.56 -3.80
C TYR A 187 -7.67 12.06 -3.73
N PHE A 188 -8.84 11.63 -4.22
CA PHE A 188 -9.49 10.36 -3.85
C PHE A 188 -9.91 10.29 -2.38
N THR A 189 -10.88 9.41 -2.11
CA THR A 189 -11.27 8.95 -0.78
C THR A 189 -10.78 7.51 -0.63
N PHE A 190 -9.95 7.28 0.38
CA PHE A 190 -9.37 5.98 0.70
C PHE A 190 -10.14 5.38 1.86
N THR A 191 -10.56 4.12 1.73
CA THR A 191 -11.22 3.36 2.78
C THR A 191 -10.57 1.99 2.90
N THR A 192 -10.28 1.58 4.13
CA THR A 192 -9.61 0.31 4.43
C THR A 192 -10.52 -0.55 5.28
N PHE A 193 -10.69 -1.80 4.90
CA PHE A 193 -11.46 -2.81 5.62
C PHE A 193 -10.56 -3.99 5.98
N SER A 194 -10.81 -4.59 7.15
CA SER A 194 -10.04 -5.71 7.67
C SER A 194 -10.97 -6.78 8.24
N GLN A 195 -10.62 -8.04 8.04
CA GLN A 195 -11.34 -9.19 8.57
C GLN A 195 -10.96 -9.40 10.06
N ILE A 196 -11.90 -9.87 10.89
CA ILE A 196 -11.74 -9.95 12.35
C ILE A 196 -10.60 -10.86 12.84
N ASP A 197 -10.34 -11.95 12.13
CA ASP A 197 -9.34 -12.99 12.42
C ASP A 197 -7.93 -12.61 11.92
N ASN A 198 -7.73 -11.38 11.41
CA ASN A 198 -6.41 -10.93 10.98
C ASN A 198 -5.46 -10.69 12.17
N ILE A 199 -5.95 -10.12 13.27
CA ILE A 199 -5.13 -9.82 14.45
C ILE A 199 -5.55 -10.74 15.59
N VAL A 200 -4.77 -11.79 15.76
CA VAL A 200 -4.94 -12.80 16.81
C VAL A 200 -3.71 -12.86 17.72
N THR A 201 -3.90 -13.37 18.92
CA THR A 201 -2.83 -13.71 19.87
C THR A 201 -2.02 -14.91 19.36
N GLU A 202 -0.90 -15.20 20.01
CA GLU A 202 -0.03 -16.34 19.66
C GLU A 202 -0.78 -17.69 19.64
N ASP A 203 -1.83 -17.85 20.46
CA ASP A 203 -2.67 -19.06 20.50
C ASP A 203 -3.87 -19.04 19.52
N GLY A 204 -4.08 -17.92 18.81
CA GLY A 204 -5.13 -17.73 17.81
C GLY A 204 -6.43 -17.10 18.34
N SER A 205 -6.43 -16.55 19.54
CA SER A 205 -7.59 -15.82 20.08
C SER A 205 -7.67 -14.40 19.52
N LEU A 206 -8.89 -13.87 19.32
CA LEU A 206 -9.08 -12.52 18.79
C LEU A 206 -8.46 -11.44 19.71
N VAL A 207 -7.68 -10.53 19.11
CA VAL A 207 -7.15 -9.34 19.81
C VAL A 207 -8.15 -8.20 19.81
N GLU A 208 -9.03 -8.16 18.80
CA GLU A 208 -10.03 -7.13 18.60
C GLU A 208 -11.41 -7.73 18.39
N ASN A 209 -12.45 -7.03 18.83
CA ASN A 209 -13.82 -7.42 18.49
C ASN A 209 -14.18 -7.03 17.04
N GLU A 210 -15.41 -7.37 16.64
CA GLU A 210 -15.96 -7.11 15.32
C GLU A 210 -16.00 -5.63 14.95
N ASN A 211 -16.07 -4.72 15.93
CA ASN A 211 -16.10 -3.28 15.68
C ASN A 211 -14.71 -2.62 15.71
N GLY A 212 -13.65 -3.39 16.01
CA GLY A 212 -12.28 -2.89 16.02
C GLY A 212 -11.77 -2.44 17.39
N VAL A 213 -12.49 -2.76 18.47
CA VAL A 213 -12.08 -2.45 19.84
C VAL A 213 -11.13 -3.54 20.34
N ILE A 214 -9.98 -3.14 20.88
CA ILE A 214 -8.97 -4.06 21.44
C ILE A 214 -9.49 -4.71 22.72
N ILE A 215 -9.60 -6.04 22.72
CA ILE A 215 -10.09 -6.87 23.82
C ILE A 215 -9.00 -7.73 24.48
N ALA A 216 -7.86 -7.96 23.80
CA ALA A 216 -6.69 -8.65 24.35
C ALA A 216 -5.40 -7.87 24.07
N ASN A 217 -4.27 -8.31 24.65
CA ASN A 217 -2.93 -7.72 24.42
C ASN A 217 -2.79 -6.20 24.69
N GLN A 218 -3.71 -5.58 25.44
CA GLN A 218 -3.74 -4.13 25.66
C GLN A 218 -2.40 -3.56 26.16
N ASN A 219 -1.67 -4.32 26.98
CA ASN A 219 -0.38 -3.93 27.57
C ASN A 219 0.85 -4.38 26.76
N LEU A 220 0.69 -5.17 25.70
CA LEU A 220 1.82 -5.59 24.85
C LEU A 220 2.21 -4.47 23.90
N ASN A 221 3.47 -4.47 23.45
CA ASN A 221 3.87 -3.64 22.31
C ASN A 221 3.12 -4.11 21.05
N PRO A 222 2.82 -3.22 20.08
CA PRO A 222 2.12 -3.60 18.85
C PRO A 222 2.79 -4.72 18.06
N THR A 223 4.11 -4.75 18.05
CA THR A 223 4.89 -5.77 17.34
C THR A 223 5.93 -6.43 18.22
N THR A 224 6.31 -7.63 17.82
CA THR A 224 7.46 -8.36 18.35
C THR A 224 8.43 -8.70 17.22
N PRO A 225 9.69 -8.24 17.27
CA PRO A 225 10.22 -7.22 18.18
C PRO A 225 9.53 -5.86 18.02
N THR A 226 9.70 -4.99 19.02
CA THR A 226 9.08 -3.66 19.03
C THR A 226 9.76 -2.74 18.03
N ILE A 227 8.98 -2.07 17.19
CA ILE A 227 9.53 -1.10 16.22
C ILE A 227 9.65 0.27 16.86
N GLN A 228 10.80 0.93 16.67
CA GLN A 228 11.10 2.25 17.21
C GLN A 228 11.72 3.15 16.14
N SER A 229 11.47 4.46 16.22
CA SER A 229 12.13 5.47 15.39
C SER A 229 13.55 5.76 15.89
N VAL A 230 14.51 5.94 14.98
CA VAL A 230 15.88 6.34 15.30
C VAL A 230 16.31 7.59 14.52
N THR A 231 17.27 8.33 15.08
CA THR A 231 17.87 9.52 14.44
C THR A 231 19.05 9.13 13.55
N PRO A 232 19.18 9.67 12.32
CA PRO A 232 20.40 9.53 11.52
C PRO A 232 21.56 10.33 12.15
N GLY A 233 22.65 9.68 12.52
CA GLY A 233 23.92 10.39 12.79
C GLY A 233 24.76 9.97 14.01
N THR A 234 24.31 9.06 14.87
CA THR A 234 25.15 8.55 15.98
C THR A 234 25.58 7.10 15.74
N PRO A 235 26.88 6.75 15.89
CA PRO A 235 27.32 5.36 15.92
C PRO A 235 26.57 4.61 17.03
N PHE A 236 26.06 3.43 16.70
CA PHE A 236 25.30 2.50 17.55
C PHE A 236 26.01 2.15 18.87
N SER A 237 26.00 3.05 19.85
CA SER A 237 26.71 2.83 21.11
C SER A 237 26.02 3.35 22.37
N ASP A 238 24.83 3.95 22.31
CA ASP A 238 24.10 4.20 23.54
C ASP A 238 22.59 4.23 23.39
N SER A 239 21.95 3.56 24.35
CA SER A 239 20.55 3.17 24.40
C SER A 239 19.73 4.29 25.05
N SER A 240 19.09 5.14 24.25
CA SER A 240 17.88 5.87 24.68
C SER A 240 17.07 6.33 23.46
N ILE A 241 15.75 6.13 23.57
CA ILE A 241 14.76 6.18 22.50
C ILE A 241 14.13 7.59 22.44
N VAL A 242 13.78 8.02 21.22
CA VAL A 242 13.12 9.28 20.76
C VAL A 242 13.99 10.54 20.99
N TYR A 243 14.11 11.54 20.11
CA TYR A 243 13.07 12.39 19.51
C TYR A 243 13.54 13.06 18.22
N GLU A 244 12.58 13.38 17.35
CA GLU A 244 12.52 14.53 16.43
C GLU A 244 13.87 15.09 16.02
N VAL A 245 14.32 14.76 14.80
CA VAL A 245 15.53 15.36 14.26
C VAL A 245 15.29 16.86 14.10
N PRO A 246 16.03 17.74 14.80
CA PRO A 246 15.97 19.17 14.52
C PRO A 246 16.36 19.37 13.06
N ALA A 247 15.53 20.10 12.31
CA ALA A 247 15.72 20.38 10.88
C ALA A 247 17.13 20.91 10.56
N GLN A 248 18.10 20.02 10.32
CA GLN A 248 19.47 20.43 10.03
C GLN A 248 20.09 19.83 8.77
N ASP A 249 19.48 18.84 8.11
CA ASP A 249 19.95 18.46 6.77
C ASP A 249 18.86 17.90 5.85
N GLN A 250 18.95 18.25 4.57
CA GLN A 250 18.03 17.92 3.46
C GLN A 250 18.01 16.42 3.08
N ASN A 251 18.64 15.57 3.90
CA ASN A 251 18.83 14.13 3.69
C ASN A 251 18.50 13.30 4.95
N THR A 252 17.73 13.86 5.89
CA THR A 252 17.37 13.16 7.12
C THR A 252 16.30 12.09 6.80
N ASN A 253 16.69 10.82 6.77
CA ASN A 253 15.75 9.73 6.66
C ASN A 253 15.13 9.42 8.03
N GLN A 254 13.83 9.15 8.06
CA GLN A 254 13.23 8.47 9.21
C GLN A 254 13.60 7.00 9.09
N LEU A 255 14.44 6.56 10.02
CA LEU A 255 14.80 5.16 10.17
C LEU A 255 13.92 4.59 11.26
N PHE A 256 13.19 3.52 10.94
CA PHE A 256 12.57 2.69 11.95
C PHE A 256 13.41 1.42 12.09
N HIS A 257 13.69 1.02 13.33
CA HIS A 257 14.37 -0.23 13.61
C HIS A 257 13.57 -1.10 14.56
N PRO A 258 13.44 -2.39 14.25
CA PRO A 258 13.02 -3.36 15.24
C PRO A 258 14.04 -3.41 16.37
N HIS A 259 13.56 -3.42 17.60
CA HIS A 259 14.35 -3.36 18.82
C HIS A 259 14.05 -4.60 19.67
N GLY A 260 15.10 -5.31 20.13
CA GLY A 260 14.93 -6.50 20.98
C GLY A 260 14.40 -6.14 22.38
N SER A 261 13.92 -7.13 23.13
CA SER A 261 13.32 -6.96 24.48
C SER A 261 14.28 -6.45 25.58
N GLN A 262 15.52 -6.05 25.24
CA GLN A 262 16.57 -5.68 26.22
C GLN A 262 17.41 -4.44 25.85
N GLY A 263 16.89 -3.43 25.15
CA GLY A 263 17.68 -2.21 24.90
C GLY A 263 18.87 -2.33 23.89
N ASN A 264 19.06 -3.53 23.32
CA ASN A 264 19.91 -3.78 22.15
C ASN A 264 19.11 -3.94 20.85
N PRO A 265 19.65 -3.50 19.69
CA PRO A 265 19.12 -3.93 18.39
C PRO A 265 19.08 -5.45 18.39
N PRO A 266 18.06 -6.10 17.79
CA PRO A 266 17.99 -7.54 17.70
C PRO A 266 19.28 -7.99 17.01
N VAL A 267 20.18 -8.57 17.80
CA VAL A 267 21.43 -9.15 17.32
C VAL A 267 21.03 -10.37 16.52
N GLY A 268 20.84 -10.15 15.21
CA GLY A 268 20.21 -11.09 14.30
C GLY A 268 21.08 -11.48 13.11
N ILE A 269 22.31 -10.99 13.01
CA ILE A 269 23.34 -11.74 12.28
C ILE A 269 23.93 -12.70 13.31
N ARG A 270 23.38 -13.91 13.41
CA ARG A 270 24.17 -15.01 13.97
C ARG A 270 25.50 -15.04 13.21
N PRO A 271 26.66 -15.30 13.85
CA PRO A 271 27.92 -15.54 13.15
C PRO A 271 27.85 -16.66 12.09
N THR A 272 26.73 -17.41 12.05
CA THR A 272 26.41 -18.49 11.12
C THR A 272 25.35 -18.13 10.05
N GLY A 273 24.91 -16.87 9.94
CA GLY A 273 24.09 -16.40 8.80
C GLY A 273 22.62 -16.85 8.74
N THR A 274 22.05 -17.40 9.81
CA THR A 274 20.64 -17.85 9.85
C THR A 274 19.74 -16.81 10.54
N PRO A 275 18.67 -16.30 9.89
CA PRO A 275 17.65 -15.48 10.54
C PRO A 275 17.01 -16.20 11.73
N ALA A 276 16.41 -15.45 12.67
CA ALA A 276 15.56 -16.05 13.68
C ALA A 276 14.22 -16.42 13.03
N ASN A 277 13.89 -17.71 12.96
CA ASN A 277 12.64 -18.19 12.38
C ASN A 277 11.44 -17.75 13.21
N HIS A 278 10.28 -17.59 12.56
CA HIS A 278 9.01 -17.41 13.26
C HIS A 278 8.69 -18.70 14.04
N ASN A 279 8.14 -18.57 15.25
CA ASN A 279 7.72 -19.75 16.00
C ASN A 279 6.60 -20.46 15.21
N PRO A 280 6.77 -21.71 14.74
CA PRO A 280 5.75 -22.39 13.93
C PRO A 280 4.46 -22.69 14.72
N THR A 281 4.48 -22.53 16.04
CA THR A 281 3.28 -22.65 16.89
C THR A 281 2.59 -21.31 17.15
N ASP A 282 3.23 -20.19 16.80
CA ASP A 282 2.64 -18.86 16.90
C ASP A 282 1.66 -18.67 15.75
N LYS A 283 0.40 -18.39 16.10
CA LYS A 283 -0.70 -18.18 15.14
C LYS A 283 -0.90 -16.72 14.78
N SER A 284 -0.15 -15.80 15.38
CA SER A 284 -0.25 -14.38 15.05
C SER A 284 0.18 -14.13 13.61
N LEU A 285 -0.40 -13.10 13.01
CA LEU A 285 0.09 -12.60 11.73
C LEU A 285 1.53 -12.08 11.92
N TYR A 286 2.37 -12.27 10.92
CA TYR A 286 3.71 -11.71 10.91
C TYR A 286 4.10 -11.28 9.51
N TYR A 287 5.10 -10.42 9.41
CA TYR A 287 5.61 -9.99 8.13
C TYR A 287 7.13 -9.99 8.08
N ARG A 288 7.65 -10.17 6.87
CA ARG A 288 9.07 -10.11 6.57
C ARG A 288 9.26 -9.06 5.48
N ASN A 289 10.24 -8.19 5.66
CA ASN A 289 10.63 -7.30 4.57
C ASN A 289 11.16 -8.17 3.43
N THR A 290 10.72 -7.92 2.20
CA THR A 290 11.19 -8.67 1.04
C THR A 290 12.69 -8.42 0.90
N PRO A 291 13.53 -9.46 0.70
CA PRO A 291 14.92 -9.26 0.33
C PRO A 291 14.95 -8.37 -0.89
N ALA A 292 15.76 -7.31 -0.87
CA ALA A 292 15.83 -6.26 -1.89
C ALA A 292 15.50 -6.73 -3.32
N THR A 293 14.23 -6.62 -3.72
CA THR A 293 13.88 -6.52 -5.13
C THR A 293 14.20 -5.08 -5.52
N GLU A 294 14.96 -4.88 -6.60
CA GLU A 294 15.23 -3.55 -7.18
C GLU A 294 13.95 -2.95 -7.83
N GLN A 295 12.80 -3.04 -7.17
CA GLN A 295 11.53 -2.53 -7.66
C GLN A 295 11.50 -1.02 -7.42
N TYR A 296 11.13 -0.25 -8.45
CA TYR A 296 10.98 1.21 -8.46
C TYR A 296 12.25 2.07 -8.51
N GLY A 297 13.41 1.52 -8.91
CA GLY A 297 14.62 2.34 -9.12
C GLY A 297 15.25 2.88 -7.83
N VAL A 298 14.80 2.38 -6.68
CA VAL A 298 15.46 2.57 -5.40
C VAL A 298 16.28 1.29 -5.16
N ALA A 299 17.60 1.36 -5.31
CA ALA A 299 18.45 0.27 -4.87
C ALA A 299 18.25 0.12 -3.35
N LEU A 300 17.49 -0.89 -2.95
CA LEU A 300 17.37 -1.27 -1.55
C LEU A 300 18.72 -1.86 -1.14
N ALA A 301 19.65 -1.03 -0.65
CA ALA A 301 20.85 -1.55 0.00
C ALA A 301 20.39 -2.56 1.08
N GLY A 302 20.98 -3.76 1.08
CA GLY A 302 20.58 -4.95 1.88
C GLY A 302 20.67 -4.81 3.40
N ASN A 303 20.09 -3.74 3.95
CA ASN A 303 20.17 -3.33 5.36
C ASN A 303 18.81 -3.38 6.08
N LEU A 304 17.71 -3.72 5.38
CA LEU A 304 16.43 -3.95 6.06
C LEU A 304 16.47 -5.29 6.80
N PRO A 305 16.10 -5.35 8.09
CA PRO A 305 16.08 -6.60 8.82
C PRO A 305 15.14 -7.62 8.15
N GLN A 306 15.66 -8.83 7.93
CA GLN A 306 14.98 -9.92 7.20
C GLN A 306 14.31 -10.95 8.12
N PHE A 307 14.24 -10.67 9.42
CA PHE A 307 13.58 -11.54 10.38
C PHE A 307 12.07 -11.23 10.45
N PRO A 308 11.24 -12.19 10.89
CA PRO A 308 9.80 -12.00 11.04
C PRO A 308 9.47 -10.99 12.14
N ILE A 309 8.46 -10.16 11.87
CA ILE A 309 7.88 -9.22 12.82
C ILE A 309 6.43 -9.64 13.06
N SER A 310 6.15 -10.21 14.23
CA SER A 310 4.81 -10.62 14.64
C SER A 310 3.99 -9.40 15.06
N VAL A 311 2.70 -9.41 14.73
CA VAL A 311 1.75 -8.34 15.11
C VAL A 311 0.93 -8.81 16.30
N ASN A 312 1.19 -8.20 17.46
CA ASN A 312 0.46 -8.49 18.70
C ASN A 312 -0.87 -7.73 18.80
N LYS A 313 -0.93 -6.53 18.21
CA LYS A 313 -2.09 -5.61 18.14
C LYS A 313 -1.80 -4.48 17.14
N ARG A 314 -2.81 -3.69 16.76
CA ARG A 314 -2.61 -2.52 15.90
C ARG A 314 -1.64 -1.50 16.52
N GLN A 315 -0.86 -0.89 15.65
CA GLN A 315 0.06 0.19 16.00
C GLN A 315 -0.65 1.49 16.36
N ASN A 316 -1.76 1.80 15.67
CA ASN A 316 -2.67 2.89 16.01
C ASN A 316 -4.08 2.29 16.11
N GLN A 317 -4.85 2.69 17.11
CA GLN A 317 -6.21 2.17 17.32
C GLN A 317 -7.15 2.65 16.20
N ILE A 318 -8.18 1.86 15.90
CA ILE A 318 -9.28 2.32 15.06
C ILE A 318 -9.95 3.50 15.80
N PRO A 319 -10.17 4.64 15.12
CA PRO A 319 -10.83 5.80 15.73
C PRO A 319 -12.18 5.42 16.36
N GLU A 320 -12.52 5.99 17.52
CA GLU A 320 -13.79 5.70 18.20
C GLU A 320 -15.00 5.97 17.30
N VAL A 321 -14.94 7.05 16.51
CA VAL A 321 -15.99 7.37 15.53
C VAL A 321 -16.13 6.30 14.45
N VAL A 322 -15.02 5.70 14.00
CA VAL A 322 -15.03 4.62 13.02
C VAL A 322 -15.56 3.33 13.65
N ALA A 323 -15.16 3.01 14.88
CA ALA A 323 -15.69 1.87 15.62
C ALA A 323 -17.21 1.98 15.87
N ALA A 324 -17.71 3.19 16.16
CA ALA A 324 -19.14 3.45 16.29
C ALA A 324 -19.87 3.27 14.95
N VAL A 325 -19.27 3.70 13.83
CA VAL A 325 -19.81 3.46 12.49
C VAL A 325 -19.85 1.97 12.15
N ASN A 326 -18.82 1.20 12.53
CA ASN A 326 -18.83 -0.26 12.39
C ASN A 326 -20.02 -0.89 13.12
N ALA A 327 -20.25 -0.50 14.37
CA ALA A 327 -21.38 -1.01 15.15
C ALA A 327 -22.73 -0.72 14.48
N LEU A 328 -22.91 0.50 13.94
CA LEU A 328 -24.11 0.87 13.19
C LEU A 328 -24.24 0.06 11.89
N ALA A 329 -23.15 -0.14 11.15
CA ALA A 329 -23.15 -0.90 9.91
C ALA A 329 -23.49 -2.37 10.16
N HIS A 330 -22.88 -3.00 11.17
CA HIS A 330 -23.17 -4.38 11.55
C HIS A 330 -24.62 -4.57 12.00
N ASP A 331 -25.17 -3.65 12.79
CA ASP A 331 -26.59 -3.66 13.17
C ASP A 331 -27.52 -3.55 11.94
N GLN A 332 -27.19 -2.72 10.94
CA GLN A 332 -27.95 -2.65 9.69
C GLN A 332 -27.83 -3.94 8.86
N ILE A 333 -26.64 -4.51 8.75
CA ILE A 333 -26.41 -5.79 8.06
C ILE A 333 -27.22 -6.91 8.76
N GLN A 334 -27.21 -6.97 10.09
CA GLN A 334 -28.00 -7.93 10.86
C GLN A 334 -29.50 -7.77 10.59
N ARG A 335 -30.03 -6.54 10.60
CA ARG A 335 -31.44 -6.29 10.26
C ARG A 335 -31.78 -6.74 8.84
N TYR A 336 -30.92 -6.41 7.87
CA TYR A 336 -31.10 -6.86 6.49
C TYR A 336 -31.10 -8.39 6.40
N ASN A 337 -30.15 -9.05 7.08
CA ASN A 337 -30.04 -10.51 7.08
C ASN A 337 -31.29 -11.18 7.67
N MET A 338 -31.80 -10.67 8.80
CA MET A 338 -33.03 -11.16 9.40
C MET A 338 -34.23 -10.99 8.45
N ALA A 339 -34.37 -9.81 7.85
CA ALA A 339 -35.48 -9.50 6.94
C ALA A 339 -35.45 -10.33 5.64
N ASN A 340 -34.27 -10.75 5.20
CA ASN A 340 -34.07 -11.49 3.95
C ASN A 340 -33.67 -12.97 4.18
N HIS A 341 -33.78 -13.47 5.40
CA HIS A 341 -33.40 -14.83 5.78
C HIS A 341 -31.97 -15.23 5.35
N VAL A 342 -31.05 -14.26 5.32
CA VAL A 342 -29.62 -14.52 5.06
C VAL A 342 -29.00 -15.05 6.34
N GLN A 343 -28.54 -16.29 6.32
CA GLN A 343 -27.80 -16.89 7.42
C GLN A 343 -26.31 -16.64 7.25
N ASN A 344 -25.60 -16.41 8.36
CA ASN A 344 -24.13 -16.35 8.41
C ASN A 344 -23.50 -15.44 7.34
N SER A 345 -23.97 -14.20 7.25
CA SER A 345 -23.38 -13.24 6.31
C SER A 345 -21.93 -12.94 6.70
N PRO A 346 -20.94 -13.19 5.82
CA PRO A 346 -19.54 -12.98 6.13
C PRO A 346 -19.24 -11.49 6.38
N TRP A 347 -20.08 -10.58 5.89
CA TRP A 347 -19.93 -9.13 6.05
C TRP A 347 -20.01 -8.65 7.51
N LEU A 348 -20.52 -9.47 8.44
CA LEU A 348 -20.45 -9.18 9.88
C LEU A 348 -19.06 -9.38 10.48
N ASN A 349 -18.13 -9.96 9.71
CA ASN A 349 -16.76 -10.25 10.11
C ASN A 349 -15.74 -9.31 9.44
N TYR A 350 -16.20 -8.22 8.81
CA TYR A 350 -15.36 -7.20 8.20
C TYR A 350 -15.66 -5.84 8.80
N LYS A 351 -14.62 -5.10 9.18
CA LYS A 351 -14.77 -3.80 9.82
C LYS A 351 -14.02 -2.72 9.05
N LEU A 352 -14.60 -1.52 9.00
CA LEU A 352 -13.92 -0.32 8.53
C LEU A 352 -12.80 0.00 9.53
N VAL A 353 -11.59 0.13 9.01
CA VAL A 353 -10.41 0.48 9.79
C VAL A 353 -10.22 1.99 9.78
N ASN A 354 -10.36 2.63 8.62
CA ASN A 354 -10.18 4.07 8.47
C ASN A 354 -10.78 4.61 7.15
N VAL A 355 -10.96 5.93 7.12
CA VAL A 355 -11.31 6.72 5.94
C VAL A 355 -10.37 7.94 5.85
N GLN A 356 -9.66 8.10 4.73
CA GLN A 356 -8.90 9.31 4.42
C GLN A 356 -9.51 9.99 3.19
N TYR A 357 -10.05 11.19 3.37
CA TYR A 357 -10.73 11.94 2.29
C TYR A 357 -10.20 13.37 2.12
N LYS A 358 -9.38 13.83 3.05
CA LYS A 358 -8.67 15.12 3.01
C LYS A 358 -7.24 14.90 3.50
N PRO A 359 -6.24 15.61 2.94
CA PRO A 359 -4.89 15.58 3.48
C PRO A 359 -4.87 16.24 4.85
N VAL A 360 -3.96 15.75 5.70
CA VAL A 360 -3.75 16.26 7.06
C VAL A 360 -2.27 16.55 7.18
N ASP A 361 -1.94 17.72 7.70
CA ASP A 361 -0.54 18.13 7.81
C ASP A 361 0.09 17.71 9.14
N LYS A 362 1.42 17.66 9.15
CA LYS A 362 2.20 17.54 10.39
C LYS A 362 3.58 18.18 10.25
N ALA A 363 4.16 18.56 11.38
CA ALA A 363 5.53 19.03 11.40
C ALA A 363 6.51 17.92 10.93
N PRO A 364 7.49 18.24 10.08
CA PRO A 364 8.45 17.25 9.58
C PRO A 364 9.30 16.68 10.73
N GLY A 365 9.61 15.39 10.65
CA GLY A 365 10.40 14.68 11.67
C GLY A 365 9.64 14.35 12.96
N THR A 366 8.38 14.75 13.08
CA THR A 366 7.54 14.48 14.25
C THR A 366 6.54 13.37 13.97
N ARG A 367 6.15 12.61 15.01
CA ARG A 367 5.03 11.67 14.90
C ARG A 367 3.74 12.46 15.05
N TYR A 368 2.80 12.27 14.14
CA TYR A 368 1.46 12.82 14.28
C TYR A 368 0.82 12.27 15.55
N GLN A 369 0.33 13.19 16.39
CA GLN A 369 -0.36 12.86 17.62
C GLN A 369 -1.81 13.28 17.50
N THR A 370 -2.72 12.47 18.05
CA THR A 370 -4.13 12.80 18.13
C THR A 370 -4.30 14.17 18.78
N PRO A 371 -4.82 15.17 18.05
CA PRO A 371 -5.03 16.48 18.62
C PRO A 371 -6.09 16.44 19.72
N SER A 372 -6.00 17.37 20.68
CA SER A 372 -6.98 17.47 21.77
C SER A 372 -8.34 18.04 21.32
N ASN A 373 -8.38 18.68 20.14
CA ASN A 373 -9.60 19.16 19.50
C ASN A 373 -10.17 18.07 18.57
N MET A 374 -11.47 17.79 18.71
CA MET A 374 -12.15 16.76 17.90
C MET A 374 -12.37 17.14 16.42
N ASP A 375 -11.97 18.35 16.00
CA ASP A 375 -12.09 18.83 14.61
C ASP A 375 -10.94 18.33 13.71
N GLU A 376 -9.84 17.87 14.31
CA GLU A 376 -8.70 17.29 13.62
C GLU A 376 -8.69 15.77 13.76
N PRO A 377 -8.23 15.04 12.73
CA PRO A 377 -8.27 13.58 12.74
C PRO A 377 -7.32 13.02 13.80
N ASP A 378 -7.67 11.88 14.38
CA ASP A 378 -6.81 11.18 15.30
C ASP A 378 -5.63 10.52 14.60
N ALA A 379 -4.64 10.05 15.38
CA ALA A 379 -3.46 9.40 14.83
C ALA A 379 -3.75 8.10 14.08
N GLY A 380 -4.84 7.39 14.43
CA GLY A 380 -5.40 6.33 13.61
C GLY A 380 -5.78 6.88 12.24
N SER A 381 -6.62 7.91 12.16
CA SER A 381 -6.98 8.48 10.85
C SER A 381 -5.80 9.02 10.02
N TYR A 382 -4.72 9.48 10.64
CA TYR A 382 -3.51 9.92 9.93
C TYR A 382 -2.66 8.76 9.38
N TYR A 383 -2.40 7.72 10.20
CA TYR A 383 -1.46 6.64 9.85
C TYR A 383 -2.13 5.34 9.40
N LEU A 384 -3.29 5.04 9.98
CA LEU A 384 -3.95 3.75 9.89
C LEU A 384 -4.69 3.62 8.57
N SER A 385 -3.97 3.43 7.49
CA SER A 385 -4.53 2.88 6.25
C SER A 385 -3.73 1.66 5.79
N ASN A 386 -2.73 1.27 6.57
CA ASN A 386 -1.70 0.29 6.23
C ASN A 386 -1.78 -0.88 7.22
N GLU A 387 -2.65 -1.86 6.93
CA GLU A 387 -2.71 -3.17 7.59
C GLU A 387 -3.07 -4.21 6.52
N VAL A 388 -2.51 -5.43 6.58
CA VAL A 388 -2.70 -6.64 5.73
C VAL A 388 -2.73 -6.45 4.21
N VAL A 389 -3.37 -5.42 3.66
CA VAL A 389 -3.38 -5.03 2.24
C VAL A 389 -2.10 -4.28 1.85
N GLU A 390 -1.57 -3.40 2.71
CA GLU A 390 -0.38 -2.56 2.45
C GLU A 390 0.35 -2.18 3.76
N THR A 391 1.24 -3.00 4.31
CA THR A 391 2.01 -2.71 5.52
C THR A 391 3.41 -3.36 5.59
N ASP A 392 4.44 -2.52 5.63
CA ASP A 392 5.66 -2.85 6.35
C ASP A 392 5.82 -1.96 7.58
N TYR A 393 6.86 -2.21 8.37
CA TYR A 393 7.11 -1.44 9.58
C TYR A 393 7.32 0.07 9.33
N ASN A 394 7.77 0.48 8.14
CA ASN A 394 7.87 1.88 7.75
C ASN A 394 6.52 2.43 7.25
N LEU A 395 5.73 1.62 6.53
CA LEU A 395 4.40 2.03 6.03
C LEU A 395 3.44 2.34 7.18
N GLN A 396 3.53 1.61 8.30
CA GLN A 396 2.69 1.89 9.49
C GLN A 396 2.86 3.31 10.06
N PHE A 397 3.97 3.98 9.74
CA PHE A 397 4.26 5.36 10.14
C PHE A 397 4.55 6.27 8.95
N PHE A 398 4.15 5.86 7.75
CA PHE A 398 4.48 6.60 6.54
C PHE A 398 3.99 8.04 6.63
N SER A 399 4.88 8.96 6.30
CA SER A 399 4.60 10.33 5.92
C SER A 399 5.69 10.81 4.97
N GLY A 400 5.37 11.85 4.19
CA GLY A 400 6.29 12.43 3.23
C GLY A 400 6.50 11.53 2.02
N LYS A 401 7.73 11.05 1.82
CA LYS A 401 8.11 10.22 0.66
C LYS A 401 8.98 9.03 1.03
N PHE A 402 9.11 8.12 0.07
CA PHE A 402 10.12 7.06 0.14
C PHE A 402 11.54 7.64 -0.02
N GLY A 403 12.42 7.24 0.89
CA GLY A 403 13.85 7.51 0.85
C GLY A 403 14.65 6.32 0.29
N PRO A 404 15.99 6.47 0.15
CA PRO A 404 16.86 5.37 -0.22
C PRO A 404 16.72 4.17 0.71
N SER A 405 17.02 2.97 0.21
CA SER A 405 17.06 1.76 1.05
C SER A 405 15.77 1.42 1.79
N GLY A 406 14.62 1.85 1.24
CA GLY A 406 13.30 1.48 1.79
C GLY A 406 12.99 2.23 3.07
N THR A 407 13.59 3.40 3.25
CA THR A 407 13.29 4.32 4.34
C THR A 407 12.16 5.26 3.95
N VAL A 408 11.64 6.03 4.90
CA VAL A 408 10.69 7.12 4.63
C VAL A 408 11.29 8.43 5.12
N THR A 409 10.90 9.55 4.54
CA THR A 409 11.40 10.87 4.96
C THR A 409 10.36 11.96 4.74
N ASP A 410 10.27 12.84 5.73
CA ASP A 410 9.51 14.10 5.67
C ASP A 410 10.30 15.24 5.02
N TYR A 411 11.57 15.01 4.68
CA TYR A 411 12.49 16.06 4.28
C TYR A 411 12.71 16.04 2.77
N PRO A 412 12.60 17.20 2.09
CA PRO A 412 12.79 17.29 0.66
C PRO A 412 14.28 17.31 0.33
N SER A 413 14.70 16.50 -0.63
CA SER A 413 16.03 16.60 -1.24
C SER A 413 16.16 17.89 -2.04
N LYS A 414 17.38 18.23 -2.48
CA LYS A 414 17.62 19.36 -3.40
C LYS A 414 16.78 19.27 -4.68
N ILE A 415 16.60 18.07 -5.22
CA ILE A 415 15.81 17.85 -6.43
C ILE A 415 14.32 18.07 -6.14
N ASP A 416 13.83 17.64 -4.98
CA ASP A 416 12.44 17.86 -4.57
C ASP A 416 12.15 19.35 -4.44
N GLN A 417 13.06 20.12 -3.82
CA GLN A 417 12.93 21.57 -3.70
C GLN A 417 12.95 22.26 -5.06
N GLN A 418 13.83 21.84 -5.97
CA GLN A 418 13.83 22.34 -7.35
C GLN A 418 12.53 22.00 -8.10
N ASN A 419 11.87 20.91 -7.70
CA ASN A 419 10.57 20.50 -8.21
C ASN A 419 9.39 21.08 -7.41
N GLY A 420 9.59 22.09 -6.56
CA GLY A 420 8.49 22.71 -5.81
C GLY A 420 7.82 21.81 -4.78
N LEU A 421 8.40 20.66 -4.45
CA LEU A 421 7.85 19.67 -3.51
C LEU A 421 8.24 19.98 -2.05
N GLY A 422 8.50 21.23 -1.74
CA GLY A 422 8.79 21.67 -0.38
C GLY A 422 8.34 23.10 -0.12
N ALA A 423 8.14 23.40 1.16
CA ALA A 423 7.58 24.66 1.60
C ALA A 423 8.48 25.87 1.28
N PRO A 424 7.98 26.91 0.58
CA PRO A 424 8.73 28.15 0.37
C PRO A 424 9.05 28.83 1.70
N GLY A 425 10.34 28.98 2.02
CA GLY A 425 10.79 29.70 3.22
C GLY A 425 10.72 28.91 4.55
N ILE A 426 10.12 27.72 4.57
CA ILE A 426 10.20 26.78 5.71
C ILE A 426 11.25 25.73 5.36
N LYS A 427 12.41 25.77 6.02
CA LYS A 427 13.46 24.79 5.79
C LYS A 427 13.00 23.40 6.26
N GLY A 428 12.90 22.45 5.34
CA GLY A 428 12.92 21.03 5.65
C GLY A 428 11.59 20.28 5.53
N GLU A 429 10.51 20.88 5.05
CA GLU A 429 9.22 20.18 4.91
C GLU A 429 8.99 19.70 3.47
N TYR A 430 8.75 18.40 3.28
CA TYR A 430 8.35 17.79 2.02
C TYR A 430 6.84 17.77 1.91
N TRP A 431 6.33 18.20 0.76
CA TRP A 431 4.90 18.19 0.45
C TRP A 431 4.58 17.02 -0.47
N ASN A 432 3.95 15.99 0.10
CA ASN A 432 3.50 14.83 -0.67
C ASN A 432 2.10 15.00 -1.26
N VAL A 433 1.31 15.96 -0.75
CA VAL A 433 0.00 16.30 -1.32
C VAL A 433 -0.14 17.81 -1.46
N PHE A 434 -0.75 18.27 -2.54
CA PHE A 434 -1.09 19.67 -2.77
C PHE A 434 -2.59 19.85 -2.77
N HIS A 435 -3.08 20.99 -2.28
CA HIS A 435 -4.49 21.31 -2.45
C HIS A 435 -4.81 21.61 -3.94
N SER A 436 -6.03 21.35 -4.42
CA SER A 436 -6.47 21.70 -5.79
C SER A 436 -7.04 23.12 -5.90
N ASN A 437 -7.53 23.65 -4.78
CA ASN A 437 -8.13 24.98 -4.70
C ASN A 437 -7.17 26.05 -4.16
N LYS A 438 -6.50 26.77 -5.06
CA LYS A 438 -5.61 27.88 -4.73
C LYS A 438 -6.28 29.04 -3.98
N GLN A 439 -7.58 29.28 -4.21
CA GLN A 439 -8.28 30.43 -3.66
C GLN A 439 -8.46 30.33 -2.14
N TYR A 440 -8.62 29.11 -1.61
CA TYR A 440 -8.81 28.88 -0.18
C TYR A 440 -7.54 28.43 0.53
N PHE A 441 -6.61 27.80 -0.20
CA PHE A 441 -5.43 27.16 0.42
C PHE A 441 -4.09 27.75 -0.04
N SER A 442 -4.07 28.82 -0.85
CA SER A 442 -2.85 29.61 -1.15
C SER A 442 -1.61 28.80 -1.60
N GLY A 443 -1.80 27.67 -2.30
CA GLY A 443 -0.68 26.79 -2.70
C GLY A 443 -0.06 26.00 -1.54
N GLN A 444 -0.81 25.79 -0.46
CA GLN A 444 -0.43 24.95 0.67
C GLN A 444 -0.28 23.50 0.21
N GLY A 445 0.92 22.96 0.43
CA GLY A 445 1.14 21.52 0.45
C GLY A 445 0.97 20.97 1.86
N PHE A 446 0.86 19.65 1.93
CA PHE A 446 0.69 18.88 3.16
C PHE A 446 1.75 17.81 3.21
N ASN A 447 2.28 17.55 4.40
CA ASN A 447 2.98 16.33 4.73
C ASN A 447 2.00 15.36 5.42
N THR A 448 1.31 14.56 4.61
CA THR A 448 0.25 13.66 5.07
C THR A 448 0.71 12.19 5.10
N GLY A 449 0.11 11.39 5.98
CA GLY A 449 0.42 9.98 6.15
C GLY A 449 -0.62 9.03 5.56
N GLY A 450 -0.42 7.73 5.80
CA GLY A 450 -1.32 6.67 5.34
C GLY A 450 -1.43 6.57 3.81
N CYS A 451 -2.54 6.01 3.31
CA CYS A 451 -2.77 5.83 1.88
C CYS A 451 -2.79 7.15 1.12
N ILE A 452 -3.48 8.19 1.63
CA ILE A 452 -3.53 9.49 0.94
C ILE A 452 -2.12 10.09 0.79
N GLY A 453 -1.24 9.88 1.77
CA GLY A 453 0.14 10.33 1.70
C GLY A 453 0.99 9.51 0.73
N CYS A 454 0.87 8.19 0.77
CA CYS A 454 1.57 7.29 -0.14
C CYS A 454 1.16 7.57 -1.60
N HIS A 455 -0.14 7.64 -1.87
CA HIS A 455 -0.69 7.98 -3.19
C HIS A 455 -0.41 9.43 -3.59
N GLY A 456 -0.25 10.34 -2.63
CA GLY A 456 0.28 11.68 -2.88
C GLY A 456 1.63 11.69 -3.58
N VAL A 457 2.51 10.74 -3.26
CA VAL A 457 3.78 10.57 -3.98
C VAL A 457 3.55 10.22 -5.46
N ALA A 458 2.53 9.42 -5.78
CA ALA A 458 2.12 9.14 -7.16
C ALA A 458 1.55 10.39 -7.85
N ALA A 459 0.75 11.18 -7.12
CA ALA A 459 0.27 12.48 -7.62
C ALA A 459 1.43 13.43 -7.96
N ASN A 460 2.47 13.46 -7.13
CA ASN A 460 3.69 14.26 -7.31
C ASN A 460 4.57 13.82 -8.49
N VAL A 461 4.29 12.66 -9.10
CA VAL A 461 4.88 12.27 -10.39
C VAL A 461 3.93 12.44 -11.56
N GLY A 462 2.73 12.98 -11.32
CA GLY A 462 1.79 13.43 -12.34
C GLY A 462 0.70 12.42 -12.70
N THR A 463 0.37 11.47 -11.83
CA THR A 463 -0.57 10.37 -12.14
C THR A 463 -1.86 10.38 -11.33
N ASP A 464 -2.28 11.55 -10.83
CA ASP A 464 -3.58 11.73 -10.15
C ASP A 464 -3.84 10.73 -9.02
N PHE A 465 -2.89 10.61 -8.09
CA PHE A 465 -2.93 9.67 -6.97
C PHE A 465 -2.97 8.19 -7.37
N SER A 466 -2.91 7.84 -8.65
CA SER A 466 -2.97 6.46 -9.11
C SER A 466 -1.59 5.86 -9.23
N PHE A 467 -1.33 4.81 -8.44
CA PHE A 467 -0.16 3.94 -8.65
C PHE A 467 -0.35 3.04 -9.87
N ILE A 468 -1.61 2.73 -10.23
CA ILE A 468 -1.95 2.04 -11.47
C ILE A 468 -1.44 2.88 -12.65
N LEU A 469 -1.72 4.18 -12.71
CA LEU A 469 -1.19 5.02 -13.78
C LEU A 469 0.32 5.33 -13.65
N ASN A 470 0.91 5.21 -12.46
CA ASN A 470 2.34 5.45 -12.24
C ASN A 470 3.26 4.28 -12.64
N GLY A 471 2.69 3.10 -12.91
CA GLY A 471 3.47 1.91 -13.25
C GLY A 471 2.67 0.65 -13.58
N ALA A 472 1.34 0.63 -13.48
CA ALA A 472 0.54 -0.41 -14.13
C ALA A 472 0.62 -0.24 -15.64
N GLY A 473 1.47 -1.07 -16.21
CA GLY A 473 1.84 -1.08 -17.62
C GLY A 473 3.32 -1.38 -17.85
N SER A 474 4.20 -1.25 -16.85
CA SER A 474 5.60 -1.62 -17.02
C SER A 474 5.88 -3.12 -16.82
N ASP A 475 5.02 -3.83 -16.08
CA ASP A 475 5.03 -5.29 -15.98
C ASP A 475 3.62 -5.85 -16.19
N LEU A 476 3.38 -6.45 -17.36
CA LEU A 476 2.15 -7.18 -17.70
C LEU A 476 2.23 -8.67 -17.30
N LYS A 477 3.23 -9.03 -16.48
CA LYS A 477 3.45 -10.40 -16.00
C LYS A 477 3.18 -10.43 -14.49
N PRO A 478 2.44 -11.42 -14.00
CA PRO A 478 2.15 -11.59 -12.57
C PRO A 478 3.43 -11.88 -11.77
N GLU A 479 3.49 -11.44 -10.51
CA GLU A 479 4.58 -11.77 -9.58
C GLU A 479 4.59 -13.28 -9.31
N ALA A 480 5.74 -13.92 -9.57
CA ALA A 480 6.00 -15.30 -9.14
C ALA A 480 6.92 -15.29 -7.91
N VAL A 481 6.77 -16.29 -7.02
CA VAL A 481 7.64 -16.42 -5.84
C VAL A 481 9.11 -16.58 -6.26
N GLY A 482 10.03 -15.85 -5.60
CA GLY A 482 11.46 -15.94 -5.87
C GLY A 482 11.97 -15.11 -7.05
N ASP A 483 11.14 -14.24 -7.62
CA ASP A 483 11.56 -13.34 -8.68
C ASP A 483 12.60 -12.32 -8.21
N THR A 484 13.83 -12.50 -8.68
CA THR A 484 14.97 -11.58 -8.43
C THR A 484 15.34 -10.74 -9.64
N GLU A 485 14.66 -10.93 -10.77
CA GLU A 485 15.08 -10.34 -12.04
C GLU A 485 14.38 -9.01 -12.29
N ARG A 486 15.14 -8.09 -12.90
CA ARG A 486 14.77 -6.69 -13.10
C ARG A 486 13.53 -6.54 -13.99
N PRO A 487 12.53 -5.75 -13.55
CA PRO A 487 11.41 -5.27 -14.39
C PRO A 487 11.85 -4.81 -15.80
N LEU A 488 12.96 -4.08 -15.87
CA LEU A 488 13.50 -3.54 -17.11
C LEU A 488 14.10 -4.58 -18.08
N GLN A 489 14.76 -5.64 -17.58
CA GLN A 489 15.35 -6.67 -18.45
C GLN A 489 14.27 -7.58 -19.06
N ARG A 490 13.18 -7.80 -18.33
CA ARG A 490 12.04 -8.63 -18.76
C ARG A 490 11.21 -7.96 -19.83
N PHE A 491 11.08 -6.64 -19.76
CA PHE A 491 10.49 -5.81 -20.81
C PHE A 491 11.23 -5.95 -22.15
N ILE A 492 12.57 -5.93 -22.14
CA ILE A 492 13.40 -6.09 -23.35
C ILE A 492 13.24 -7.50 -23.96
N GLN A 493 13.09 -8.54 -23.14
CA GLN A 493 12.89 -9.90 -23.62
C GLN A 493 11.50 -10.11 -24.24
N LEU A 494 10.46 -9.46 -23.69
CA LEU A 494 9.10 -9.51 -24.24
C LEU A 494 9.05 -8.89 -25.64
N PHE A 495 9.66 -7.72 -25.86
CA PHE A 495 9.72 -7.09 -27.18
C PHE A 495 10.50 -7.92 -28.21
N LYS A 496 11.60 -8.57 -27.80
CA LYS A 496 12.33 -9.52 -28.65
C LYS A 496 11.51 -10.77 -28.99
N SER A 497 10.67 -11.25 -28.06
CA SER A 497 9.82 -12.44 -28.27
C SER A 497 8.59 -12.20 -29.14
N LEU A 498 8.14 -10.95 -29.27
CA LEU A 498 7.02 -10.55 -30.12
C LEU A 498 7.44 -10.26 -31.59
N GLY A 499 8.69 -10.53 -31.95
CA GLY A 499 9.18 -10.41 -33.33
C GLY A 499 9.32 -8.98 -33.84
N LEU A 500 9.33 -7.98 -32.96
CA LEU A 500 9.55 -6.58 -33.32
C LEU A 500 11.03 -6.24 -33.09
N SER A 501 11.86 -6.55 -34.08
CA SER A 501 13.22 -6.01 -34.19
C SER A 501 13.29 -5.08 -35.39
N ASP A 502 13.78 -3.87 -35.14
CA ASP A 502 14.18 -2.77 -36.06
C ASP A 502 13.30 -2.45 -37.29
#